data_AF-A0A4Y9R8Y8-F1
#
_entry.id   AF-A0A4Y9R8Y8-F1
#
_cell.length_a   1.000
_cell.length_b   1.000
_cell.length_c   1.000
_cell.angle_alpha   90.00
_cell.angle_beta   90.00
_cell.angle_gamma   90.00
#
_symmetry.space_group_name_H-M   'P 1'
#
loop_
_entity.id
_entity.type
_entity.pdbx_description
1 polymer ?
#
loop_
_entity_poly.entity_id
_entity_poly.type
_entity_poly.pdbx_seq_one_letter_code
_entity_poly.pdbx_strand_id
1 'polypeptide(L)'
;MDRRQAFVTGRERRIASHAPAVELKDRAVTYFCFVECEILSVPHMEPLAAEDVGTALEEARRLMKRHSSAIAAHVFQGEARVGTVVRERSA
;
A
#
# COMPACT_ATOMS: atom_id res chain seq x y z
N MET A 1 20.24 -3.91 68.76
CA MET A 1 21.23 -4.06 67.67
C MET A 1 20.49 -4.47 66.41
N ASP A 2 20.50 -3.54 65.46
CA ASP A 2 19.81 -3.53 64.17
C ASP A 2 20.37 -4.57 63.19
N ARG A 3 19.52 -5.42 62.59
CA ARG A 3 19.87 -6.24 61.42
C ARG A 3 18.71 -6.33 60.44
N ARG A 4 18.64 -5.29 59.61
CA ARG A 4 18.35 -5.26 58.16
C ARG A 4 18.14 -6.62 57.49
N GLN A 5 17.05 -6.73 56.72
CA GLN A 5 16.95 -7.28 55.35
C GLN A 5 15.45 -7.53 55.03
N ALA A 6 14.91 -7.36 53.84
CA ALA A 6 15.22 -6.54 52.68
C ALA A 6 13.92 -6.61 51.85
N PHE A 7 13.30 -5.46 51.56
CA PHE A 7 12.14 -5.38 50.69
C PHE A 7 12.57 -5.72 49.26
N VAL A 8 12.07 -6.81 48.70
CA VAL A 8 12.18 -7.10 47.25
C VAL A 8 10.88 -6.68 46.59
N THR A 9 10.81 -5.41 46.18
CA THR A 9 9.82 -4.93 45.22
C THR A 9 10.29 -5.32 43.82
N GLY A 10 9.80 -6.46 43.33
CA GLY A 10 9.97 -6.88 41.95
C GLY A 10 9.27 -5.91 41.01
N ARG A 11 10.02 -4.94 40.48
CA ARG A 11 9.57 -4.00 39.47
C ARG A 11 9.47 -4.74 38.14
N GLU A 12 8.25 -5.13 37.77
CA GLU A 12 7.95 -5.77 36.49
C GLU A 12 8.47 -4.93 35.33
N ARG A 13 9.22 -5.61 34.46
CA ARG A 13 9.95 -5.05 33.33
C ARG A 13 8.93 -4.49 32.34
N ARG A 14 8.99 -3.19 32.09
CA ARG A 14 8.37 -2.59 30.89
C ARG A 14 9.04 -3.23 29.68
N ILE A 15 8.34 -4.13 29.01
CA ILE A 15 8.55 -4.41 27.60
C ILE A 15 8.15 -3.14 26.86
N ALA A 16 9.10 -2.21 26.74
CA ALA A 16 9.08 -1.23 25.68
C ALA A 16 9.32 -2.03 24.39
N SER A 17 8.22 -2.48 23.78
CA SER A 17 8.19 -3.02 22.43
C SER A 17 8.59 -1.89 21.49
N HIS A 18 9.89 -1.65 21.38
CA HIS A 18 10.50 -0.83 20.37
C HIS A 18 10.32 -1.57 19.05
N ALA A 19 9.13 -1.48 18.48
CA ALA A 19 8.94 -1.75 17.08
C ALA A 19 9.83 -0.73 16.36
N PRO A 20 10.84 -1.15 15.58
CA PRO A 20 11.53 -0.19 14.75
C PRO A 20 10.48 0.33 13.78
N ALA A 21 10.19 1.63 13.85
CA ALA A 21 9.50 2.33 12.79
C ALA A 21 10.28 1.99 11.51
N VAL A 22 9.65 1.20 10.67
CA VAL A 22 10.22 0.73 9.41
C VAL A 22 10.40 1.97 8.55
N GLU A 23 11.57 2.60 8.66
CA GLU A 23 12.00 3.74 7.84
C GLU A 23 12.25 3.22 6.42
N LEU A 24 11.19 3.20 5.61
CA LEU A 24 11.22 2.88 4.18
C LEU A 24 11.73 4.07 3.40
N LYS A 25 12.93 4.52 3.72
CA LYS A 25 13.45 5.77 3.17
C LYS A 25 13.94 5.65 1.72
N ASP A 26 13.91 4.46 1.12
CA ASP A 26 14.27 4.25 -0.28
C ASP A 26 13.73 2.92 -0.85
N ARG A 27 12.52 2.49 -0.45
CA ARG A 27 11.89 1.32 -1.08
C ARG A 27 11.41 1.73 -2.46
N ALA A 28 12.02 1.18 -3.51
CA ALA A 28 11.59 1.25 -4.90
C ALA A 28 10.09 1.52 -5.00
N VAL A 29 9.73 2.71 -5.49
CA VAL A 29 8.34 3.18 -5.51
C VAL A 29 7.55 2.23 -6.39
N THR A 30 6.83 1.31 -5.75
CA THR A 30 6.07 0.30 -6.47
C THR A 30 4.65 0.80 -6.61
N TYR A 31 4.25 1.04 -7.85
CA TYR A 31 2.89 1.38 -8.20
C TYR A 31 2.10 0.12 -8.50
N PHE A 32 0.87 0.06 -8.02
CA PHE A 32 -0.06 -1.03 -8.32
C PHE A 32 -1.32 -0.46 -8.96
N CYS A 33 -1.91 -1.24 -9.84
CA CYS A 33 -3.15 -0.95 -10.52
C CYS A 33 -4.19 -1.97 -10.10
N PHE A 34 -5.34 -1.50 -9.60
CA PHE A 34 -6.55 -2.30 -9.43
C PHE A 34 -7.48 -2.01 -10.61
N VAL A 35 -7.79 -3.02 -11.43
CA VAL A 35 -8.71 -2.88 -12.56
C VAL A 35 -10.10 -3.35 -12.15
N GLU A 36 -11.04 -2.42 -12.06
CA GLU A 36 -12.46 -2.69 -11.91
C GLU A 36 -13.05 -3.09 -13.25
N CYS A 37 -13.73 -4.24 -13.31
CA CYS A 37 -14.32 -4.79 -14.53
C CYS A 37 -15.82 -5.06 -14.37
N GLU A 38 -16.59 -4.86 -15.43
CA GLU A 38 -18.06 -5.05 -15.43
C GLU A 38 -18.50 -6.52 -15.30
N ILE A 39 -17.64 -7.45 -15.73
CA ILE A 39 -18.01 -8.86 -15.95
C ILE A 39 -17.30 -9.81 -14.96
N LEU A 40 -16.30 -9.34 -14.22
CA LEU A 40 -15.47 -10.21 -13.37
C LEU A 40 -15.75 -9.98 -11.88
N SER A 41 -16.18 -11.04 -11.22
CA SER A 41 -16.34 -11.11 -9.76
C SER A 41 -15.01 -11.16 -9.00
N VAL A 42 -13.87 -11.20 -9.71
CA VAL A 42 -12.52 -11.24 -9.12
C VAL A 42 -11.78 -9.95 -9.46
N PRO A 43 -11.41 -9.15 -8.45
CA PRO A 43 -10.59 -7.96 -8.65
C PRO A 43 -9.19 -8.32 -9.15
N HIS A 44 -8.69 -7.58 -10.15
CA HIS A 44 -7.37 -7.79 -10.74
C HIS A 44 -6.40 -6.71 -10.29
N MET A 45 -5.31 -7.11 -9.63
CA MET A 45 -4.24 -6.22 -9.22
C MET A 45 -2.94 -6.57 -9.93
N GLU A 46 -2.31 -5.58 -10.57
CA GLU A 46 -1.03 -5.74 -11.28
C GLU A 46 -0.02 -4.66 -10.86
N PRO A 47 1.29 -5.00 -10.77
CA PRO A 47 2.33 -4.00 -10.62
C PRO A 47 2.47 -3.17 -11.91
N LEU A 48 2.68 -1.88 -11.76
CA LEU A 48 2.94 -0.96 -12.86
C LEU A 48 4.45 -0.72 -12.98
N ALA A 49 4.95 -0.79 -14.21
CA ALA A 49 6.32 -0.40 -14.52
C ALA A 49 6.40 1.14 -14.62
N ALA A 50 6.45 1.79 -13.45
CA ALA A 50 6.49 3.24 -13.35
C ALA A 50 7.40 3.68 -12.20
N GLU A 51 8.08 4.81 -12.39
CA GLU A 51 8.94 5.43 -11.39
C GLU A 51 8.27 6.65 -10.73
N ASP A 52 7.21 7.15 -11.34
CA ASP A 52 6.43 8.31 -10.90
C ASP A 52 4.92 8.12 -11.14
N VAL A 53 4.11 8.98 -10.52
CA VAL A 53 2.64 8.93 -10.59
C VAL A 53 2.13 9.14 -12.01
N GLY A 54 2.76 10.02 -12.80
CA GLY A 54 2.34 10.32 -14.16
C GLY A 54 2.49 9.08 -15.05
N THR A 55 3.68 8.48 -15.06
CA THR A 55 3.95 7.23 -15.79
C THR A 55 3.03 6.09 -15.32
N ALA A 56 2.74 6.00 -14.02
CA ALA A 56 1.82 5.00 -13.48
C ALA A 56 0.38 5.16 -14.03
N LEU A 57 -0.10 6.40 -14.15
CA LEU A 57 -1.42 6.68 -14.72
C LEU A 57 -1.46 6.40 -16.23
N GLU A 58 -0.38 6.65 -16.96
CA GLU A 58 -0.27 6.30 -18.38
C GLU A 58 -0.30 4.78 -18.61
N GLU A 59 0.45 4.03 -17.81
CA GLU A 59 0.42 2.56 -17.86
C GLU A 59 -0.96 2.02 -17.48
N ALA A 60 -1.61 2.57 -16.46
CA ALA A 60 -2.99 2.23 -16.12
C ALA A 60 -3.97 2.53 -17.27
N ARG A 61 -3.79 3.65 -17.98
CA ARG A 61 -4.57 3.98 -19.19
C ARG A 61 -4.32 2.97 -20.32
N ARG A 62 -3.10 2.49 -20.47
CA ARG A 62 -2.76 1.44 -21.45
C ARG A 62 -3.42 0.11 -21.10
N LEU A 63 -3.46 -0.25 -19.82
CA LEU A 63 -4.18 -1.43 -19.33
C LEU A 63 -5.68 -1.32 -19.60
N MET A 64 -6.29 -0.17 -19.29
CA MET A 64 -7.72 0.10 -19.58
C MET A 64 -8.08 -0.10 -21.04
N LYS A 65 -7.17 0.20 -21.98
CA LYS A 65 -7.38 -0.03 -23.43
C LYS A 65 -7.30 -1.52 -23.81
N ARG A 66 -6.49 -2.31 -23.10
CA ARG A 66 -6.33 -3.75 -23.34
C ARG A 66 -7.49 -4.58 -22.78
N HIS A 67 -8.10 -4.11 -21.69
CA HIS A 67 -9.23 -4.78 -21.05
C HIS A 67 -10.55 -4.14 -21.49
N SER A 68 -11.19 -4.70 -22.52
CA SER A 68 -12.46 -4.19 -23.07
C SER A 68 -13.62 -4.17 -22.07
N SER A 69 -13.54 -4.96 -20.99
CA SER A 69 -14.49 -5.02 -19.89
C SER A 69 -14.14 -4.11 -18.70
N ALA A 70 -13.01 -3.40 -18.74
CA ALA A 70 -12.59 -2.53 -17.66
C ALA A 70 -13.41 -1.23 -17.63
N ILE A 71 -13.85 -0.86 -16.42
CA ILE A 71 -14.62 0.35 -16.11
C ILE A 71 -13.68 1.43 -15.58
N ALA A 72 -12.82 1.06 -14.63
CA ALA A 72 -11.85 1.95 -14.01
C ALA A 72 -10.57 1.20 -13.63
N ALA A 73 -9.45 1.91 -13.61
CA ALA A 73 -8.19 1.46 -13.04
C ALA A 73 -7.77 2.41 -11.93
N HIS A 74 -7.70 1.92 -10.69
CA HIS A 74 -7.24 2.67 -9.54
C HIS A 74 -5.75 2.44 -9.32
N VAL A 75 -4.97 3.52 -9.24
CA VAL A 75 -3.52 3.46 -9.06
C VAL A 75 -3.17 3.73 -7.61
N PHE A 76 -2.33 2.87 -7.04
CA PHE A 76 -1.86 2.92 -5.67
C PHE A 76 -0.34 2.99 -5.62
N GLN A 77 0.17 3.74 -4.65
CA GLN A 77 1.57 3.78 -4.25
C GLN A 77 1.66 3.25 -2.82
N GLY A 78 2.09 1.99 -2.67
CA GLY A 78 1.92 1.26 -1.42
C GLY A 78 0.44 1.19 -1.03
N GLU A 79 0.08 1.80 0.10
CA GLU A 79 -1.30 1.82 0.62
C GLU A 79 -2.09 3.07 0.18
N ALA A 80 -1.43 4.06 -0.42
CA ALA A 80 -2.06 5.32 -0.80
C ALA A 80 -2.60 5.26 -2.24
N ARG A 81 -3.88 5.56 -2.44
CA ARG A 81 -4.44 5.74 -3.78
C ARG A 81 -3.99 7.08 -4.36
N VAL A 82 -3.23 7.04 -5.44
CA VAL A 82 -2.66 8.24 -6.10
C VAL A 82 -3.50 8.74 -7.27
N GLY A 83 -4.34 7.88 -7.86
CA GLY A 83 -5.24 8.31 -8.92
C GLY A 83 -6.19 7.24 -9.41
N THR A 84 -7.03 7.62 -10.36
CA THR A 84 -7.98 6.71 -11.01
C THR A 84 -8.12 7.09 -12.47
N VAL A 85 -7.97 6.10 -13.34
CA VAL A 85 -8.22 6.21 -14.77
C VAL A 85 -9.56 5.57 -15.06
N VAL A 86 -10.53 6.36 -15.48
CA VAL A 86 -11.84 5.86 -15.91
C VAL A 86 -11.87 5.70 -17.42
N ARG A 87 -12.68 4.76 -17.91
CA ARG A 87 -12.95 4.69 -19.35
C ARG A 87 -13.67 5.96 -19.77
N GLU A 88 -13.10 6.68 -20.74
CA GLU A 88 -13.84 7.72 -21.43
C GLU A 88 -15.00 7.03 -22.16
N ARG A 89 -16.24 7.36 -21.77
CA ARG A 89 -17.38 7.02 -22.63
C ARG A 89 -17.19 7.84 -23.90
N SER A 90 -16.83 7.16 -24.98
CA SER A 90 -17.05 7.72 -26.32
C SER A 90 -18.54 8.04 -26.41
N ALA A 91 -18.86 9.33 -26.40
CA ALA A 91 -20.20 9.84 -26.61
C ALA A 91 -20.66 9.57 -28.05
#